data_AF-A0A2N5FRC2-F1
#
_entry.id   AF-A0A2N5FRC2-F1
#
_cell.length_a   1.000
_cell.length_b   1.000
_cell.length_c   1.000
_cell.angle_alpha   90.00
_cell.angle_beta   90.00
_cell.angle_gamma   90.00
#
_symmetry.space_group_name_H-M   'P 1'
#
loop_
_entity.id
_entity.type
_entity.pdbx_description
1 polymer ?
#
loop_
_entity_poly.entity_id
_entity_poly.type
_entity_poly.pdbx_seq_one_letter_code
_entity_poly.pdbx_strand_id
1 'polypeptide(L)'
;MSYSFDSIAQLDHSKEFAILHKMFHQFNPLKVLRVDQFEIRHSNVLAWLLDPDENHQFGSFFIKKVLSRLVTKSENEEMLANVDYLPLLYSTLTDTVVNREVKTSNGRFIDLLIELPSLKVVIVIENKFRASESENQLIDYLDYVTEQYKGYTILPVYLTLASDAPSHPEYWSLNYHDILDIITQHLELNQEVIADNIHDFLTYYTAILHEELVEDEESIQMALEVYQRNQAAIDALFVSQHSEFRKQPRFKDLYMQIDNLSLSQQLALKQIYFKKKKTIDFIFRIGSNVLRQAFLAFAHKEEIPQEAYNAHVRVPNFILPEWQDFDEIIGRPEQGYWLGHGLIIWFERTWDDLLKINVEVGPVPYDKRVQILNALEIQGVTFRSSAKLEGKKYTKIYTEATLISDWADKSNIVGGMERLYNSDLFNNLLKQIATAIESLIKIEQQQNELEFTDTNALDYNPPKRIIPKDAFVKFAMNHGIPSDLYKIKNHDASFLVPIFRELENSYGVTRMKWWWHDSTFTYWYERLKDGRLKLTLELGPLVPEKRLSIIEQLEEMGVGFSVKSKLPSARYTRIFSESVVIRNWEDEKEVYQAMEYLYKDSKNQSLLKLIECL
;
A
#
# COMPACT_ATOMS: atom_id res chain seq x y z
N MET A 1 -16.18 2.50 26.50
CA MET A 1 -15.38 2.40 27.74
C MET A 1 -15.17 3.80 28.28
N SER A 2 -15.50 4.06 29.55
CA SER A 2 -15.18 5.33 30.22
C SER A 2 -13.70 5.38 30.56
N TYR A 3 -13.05 6.53 30.38
CA TYR A 3 -11.66 6.70 30.83
C TYR A 3 -11.60 6.80 32.35
N SER A 4 -10.48 6.39 32.94
CA SER A 4 -10.16 6.60 34.35
C SER A 4 -8.79 7.27 34.50
N PHE A 5 -8.57 7.98 35.61
CA PHE A 5 -7.22 8.48 35.92
C PHE A 5 -6.19 7.34 36.01
N ASP A 6 -6.61 6.13 36.40
CA ASP A 6 -5.77 4.93 36.37
C ASP A 6 -5.34 4.57 34.94
N SER A 7 -6.24 4.68 33.96
CA SER A 7 -5.89 4.44 32.54
C SER A 7 -4.88 5.46 32.00
N ILE A 8 -4.92 6.71 32.50
CA ILE A 8 -3.94 7.76 32.16
C ILE A 8 -2.59 7.46 32.83
N ALA A 9 -2.60 6.99 34.07
CA ALA A 9 -1.38 6.57 34.77
C ALA A 9 -0.72 5.36 34.08
N GLN A 10 -1.52 4.37 33.64
CA GLN A 10 -1.03 3.22 32.88
C GLN A 10 -0.38 3.61 31.55
N LEU A 11 -0.97 4.58 30.83
CA LEU A 11 -0.39 5.12 29.60
C LEU A 11 1.03 5.68 29.84
N ASP A 12 1.26 6.37 30.97
CA ASP A 12 2.58 6.94 31.29
C ASP A 12 3.65 5.87 31.57
N HIS A 13 3.24 4.71 32.06
CA HIS A 13 4.12 3.59 32.34
C HIS A 13 4.34 2.64 31.14
N SER A 14 3.68 2.88 30.01
CA SER A 14 3.94 2.13 28.77
C SER A 14 5.34 2.45 28.23
N LYS A 15 6.10 1.38 27.94
CA LYS A 15 7.42 1.49 27.31
C LYS A 15 7.32 2.16 25.94
N GLU A 16 6.33 1.76 25.15
CA GLU A 16 6.07 2.28 23.80
C GLU A 16 5.71 3.76 23.84
N PHE A 17 4.84 4.17 24.77
CA PHE A 17 4.54 5.59 24.98
C PHE A 17 5.78 6.39 25.38
N ALA A 18 6.64 5.84 26.26
CA ALA A 18 7.88 6.49 26.66
C ALA A 18 8.90 6.63 25.51
N ILE A 19 8.98 5.64 24.61
CA ILE A 19 9.81 5.71 23.39
C ILE A 19 9.32 6.83 22.47
N LEU A 20 8.03 6.84 22.15
CA LEU A 20 7.41 7.92 21.35
C LEU A 20 7.59 9.27 22.03
N HIS A 21 7.46 9.34 23.35
CA HIS A 21 7.65 10.58 24.10
C HIS A 21 9.09 11.10 24.04
N LYS A 22 10.08 10.21 24.17
CA LYS A 22 11.50 10.54 24.04
C LYS A 22 11.80 11.15 22.67
N MET A 23 11.23 10.61 21.60
CA MET A 23 11.42 11.10 20.22
C MET A 23 11.12 12.60 20.09
N PHE A 24 10.00 13.07 20.66
CA PHE A 24 9.60 14.49 20.61
C PHE A 24 10.29 15.40 21.63
N HIS A 25 11.01 14.84 22.61
CA HIS A 25 11.52 15.58 23.80
C HIS A 25 13.03 15.47 23.98
N GLN A 26 13.76 15.02 22.96
CA GLN A 26 15.21 15.11 22.97
C GLN A 26 15.66 16.58 23.02
N PHE A 27 16.72 16.83 23.78
CA PHE A 27 17.34 18.15 23.80
C PHE A 27 17.78 18.53 22.39
N ASN A 28 17.41 19.73 21.96
CA ASN A 28 17.78 20.26 20.66
C ASN A 28 17.94 21.79 20.76
N PRO A 29 19.14 22.34 20.54
CA PRO A 29 19.39 23.77 20.67
C PRO A 29 18.59 24.61 19.67
N LEU A 30 18.29 24.06 18.48
CA LEU A 30 17.49 24.75 17.45
C LEU A 30 16.04 24.93 17.91
N LYS A 31 15.49 23.95 18.64
CA LYS A 31 14.15 24.07 19.29
C LYS A 31 14.17 25.04 20.47
N VAL A 32 15.26 25.08 21.24
CA VAL A 32 15.42 26.06 22.34
C VAL A 32 15.38 27.49 21.79
N LEU A 33 16.02 27.72 20.63
CA LEU A 33 16.01 29.00 19.93
C LEU A 33 14.73 29.25 19.10
N ARG A 34 13.84 28.26 19.00
CA ARG A 34 12.62 28.27 18.17
C ARG A 34 12.87 28.56 16.68
N VAL A 35 14.02 28.15 16.16
CA VAL A 35 14.35 28.37 14.74
C VAL A 35 13.72 27.32 13.82
N ASP A 36 13.28 26.19 14.39
CA ASP A 36 12.57 25.09 13.73
C ASP A 36 11.17 25.45 13.20
N GLN A 37 10.64 26.62 13.55
CA GLN A 37 9.28 27.02 13.18
C GLN A 37 9.19 27.86 11.91
N PHE A 38 10.32 28.26 11.31
CA PHE A 38 10.35 29.24 10.23
C PHE A 38 11.01 28.66 8.98
N GLU A 39 10.28 28.60 7.87
CA GLU A 39 10.76 28.13 6.55
C GLU A 39 12.09 28.76 6.15
N ILE A 40 12.24 30.07 6.34
CA ILE A 40 13.47 30.83 6.07
C ILE A 40 14.69 30.22 6.78
N ARG A 41 14.53 29.66 7.99
CA ARG A 41 15.64 29.05 8.73
C ARG A 41 16.06 27.71 8.14
N HIS A 42 15.12 26.95 7.57
CA HIS A 42 15.45 25.75 6.80
C HIS A 42 16.17 26.13 5.50
N SER A 43 15.71 27.18 4.81
CA SER A 43 16.43 27.72 3.63
C SER A 43 17.85 28.16 3.99
N ASN A 44 18.10 28.70 5.18
CA ASN A 44 19.46 29.03 5.62
C ASN A 44 20.36 27.79 5.75
N VAL A 45 19.85 26.70 6.32
CA VAL A 45 20.61 25.45 6.46
C VAL A 45 20.85 24.82 5.09
N LEU A 46 19.84 24.81 4.23
CA LEU A 46 19.98 24.31 2.85
C LEU A 46 21.00 25.13 2.06
N ALA A 47 20.97 26.45 2.14
CA ALA A 47 21.94 27.31 1.46
C ALA A 47 23.36 27.01 1.92
N TRP A 48 23.56 26.87 3.25
CA TRP A 48 24.84 26.50 3.83
C TRP A 48 25.31 25.12 3.36
N LEU A 49 24.43 24.13 3.22
CA LEU A 49 24.79 22.80 2.74
C LEU A 49 25.02 22.73 1.23
N LEU A 50 24.34 23.56 0.45
CA LEU A 50 24.40 23.58 -1.02
C LEU A 50 25.64 24.31 -1.55
N ASP A 51 26.25 25.18 -0.76
CA ASP A 51 27.45 25.95 -1.13
C ASP A 51 28.72 25.15 -0.83
N PRO A 52 29.44 24.62 -1.84
CA PRO A 52 30.61 23.77 -1.63
C PRO A 52 31.79 24.44 -0.93
N ASP A 53 31.83 25.78 -0.89
CA ASP A 53 32.90 26.57 -0.26
C ASP A 53 32.59 26.93 1.21
N GLU A 54 31.40 26.60 1.70
CA GLU A 54 31.02 26.81 3.09
C GLU A 54 31.67 25.81 4.06
N ASN A 55 31.63 26.14 5.35
CA ASN A 55 32.38 25.43 6.39
C ASN A 55 31.70 24.14 6.91
N HIS A 56 30.75 23.56 6.17
CA HIS A 56 30.02 22.33 6.56
C HIS A 56 30.80 21.02 6.30
N GLN A 57 31.97 21.07 5.66
CA GLN A 57 32.84 19.92 5.34
C GLN A 57 32.26 18.87 4.35
N PHE A 58 31.12 19.14 3.70
CA PHE A 58 30.63 18.24 2.64
C PHE A 58 31.29 18.54 1.29
N GLY A 59 31.85 19.74 1.11
CA GLY A 59 32.26 20.22 -0.21
C GLY A 59 31.11 20.09 -1.22
N SER A 60 31.40 19.60 -2.42
CA SER A 60 30.37 19.39 -3.45
C SER A 60 29.45 18.18 -3.21
N PHE A 61 29.64 17.38 -2.16
CA PHE A 61 28.88 16.14 -1.95
C PHE A 61 27.38 16.39 -1.85
N PHE A 62 26.95 17.38 -1.07
CA PHE A 62 25.53 17.62 -0.82
C PHE A 62 24.78 18.00 -2.11
N ILE A 63 25.24 19.04 -2.82
CA ILE A 63 24.61 19.49 -4.07
C ILE A 63 24.64 18.40 -5.15
N LYS A 64 25.73 17.61 -5.25
CA LYS A 64 25.79 16.46 -6.17
C LYS A 64 24.72 15.43 -5.86
N LYS A 65 24.51 15.13 -4.58
CA LYS A 65 23.49 14.17 -4.15
C LYS A 65 22.07 14.71 -4.37
N VAL A 66 21.84 16.00 -4.14
CA VAL A 66 20.56 16.66 -4.46
C VAL A 66 20.27 16.56 -5.96
N LEU A 67 21.23 16.91 -6.83
CA LEU A 67 21.10 16.77 -8.28
C LEU A 67 20.87 15.31 -8.70
N SER A 68 21.62 14.37 -8.10
CA SER A 68 21.43 12.95 -8.35
C SER A 68 20.04 12.46 -7.95
N ARG A 69 19.47 12.95 -6.83
CA ARG A 69 18.10 12.62 -6.42
C ARG A 69 17.08 13.20 -7.40
N LEU A 70 17.23 14.46 -7.79
CA LEU A 70 16.35 15.09 -8.77
C LEU A 70 16.27 14.28 -10.07
N VAL A 71 17.41 13.80 -10.56
CA VAL A 71 17.52 13.03 -11.82
C VAL A 71 16.98 11.60 -11.69
N THR A 72 17.09 10.99 -10.51
CA THR A 72 16.71 9.57 -10.31
C THR A 72 15.28 9.40 -9.80
N LYS A 73 14.61 10.49 -9.41
CA LYS A 73 13.25 10.47 -8.90
C LYS A 73 12.25 10.26 -10.04
N SER A 74 11.41 9.24 -9.90
CA SER A 74 10.35 8.86 -10.83
C SER A 74 9.38 9.98 -11.17
N GLU A 75 9.07 10.83 -10.18
CA GLU A 75 8.19 11.99 -10.29
C GLU A 75 8.74 13.03 -11.26
N ASN A 76 10.06 13.07 -11.47
CA ASN A 76 10.75 14.05 -12.30
C ASN A 76 11.10 13.53 -13.70
N GLU A 77 10.73 12.29 -14.03
CA GLU A 77 11.21 11.63 -15.26
C GLU A 77 10.78 12.37 -16.54
N GLU A 78 9.61 13.02 -16.52
CA GLU A 78 9.13 13.84 -17.65
C GLU A 78 10.04 15.06 -17.91
N MET A 79 10.67 15.60 -16.86
CA MET A 79 11.56 16.76 -16.96
C MET A 79 12.95 16.40 -17.49
N LEU A 80 13.37 15.13 -17.36
CA LEU A 80 14.67 14.65 -17.84
C LEU A 80 14.83 14.82 -19.35
N ALA A 81 13.73 14.75 -20.11
CA ALA A 81 13.76 14.88 -21.57
C ALA A 81 14.33 16.23 -22.05
N ASN A 82 14.26 17.26 -21.20
CA ASN A 82 14.60 18.64 -21.55
C ASN A 82 15.93 19.12 -20.95
N VAL A 83 16.64 18.27 -20.18
CA VAL A 83 17.87 18.65 -19.47
C VAL A 83 18.98 17.65 -19.74
N ASP A 84 20.14 18.14 -20.21
CA ASP A 84 21.36 17.33 -20.24
C ASP A 84 21.91 17.21 -18.81
N TYR A 85 21.54 16.12 -18.14
CA TYR A 85 21.87 15.87 -16.74
C TYR A 85 23.26 15.26 -16.53
N LEU A 86 23.91 14.72 -17.57
CA LEU A 86 25.23 14.10 -17.41
C LEU A 86 26.29 15.11 -16.94
N PRO A 87 26.41 16.32 -17.53
CA PRO A 87 27.32 17.35 -17.01
C PRO A 87 27.02 17.75 -15.56
N LEU A 88 25.74 17.80 -15.17
CA LEU A 88 25.32 18.13 -13.82
C LEU A 88 25.78 17.09 -12.79
N LEU A 89 25.75 15.79 -13.14
CA LEU A 89 26.14 14.71 -12.24
C LEU A 89 27.66 14.54 -12.08
N TYR A 90 28.42 14.81 -13.14
CA TYR A 90 29.87 14.53 -13.17
C TYR A 90 30.75 15.78 -13.00
N SER A 91 30.19 16.99 -13.01
CA SER A 91 30.94 18.22 -12.74
C SER A 91 31.46 18.29 -11.30
N THR A 92 32.52 19.07 -11.07
CA THR A 92 33.04 19.32 -9.72
C THR A 92 32.10 20.21 -8.90
N LEU A 93 31.33 21.07 -9.57
CA LEU A 93 30.41 22.06 -9.00
C LEU A 93 31.09 23.05 -8.03
N THR A 94 32.40 23.23 -8.13
CA THR A 94 33.18 24.10 -7.23
C THR A 94 32.93 25.59 -7.44
N ASP A 95 32.30 25.99 -8.55
CA ASP A 95 31.95 27.38 -8.85
C ASP A 95 30.48 27.71 -8.52
N THR A 96 29.85 26.88 -7.68
CA THR A 96 28.46 27.08 -7.25
C THR A 96 28.32 28.38 -6.47
N VAL A 97 27.32 29.19 -6.81
CA VAL A 97 26.96 30.41 -6.06
C VAL A 97 25.55 30.25 -5.53
N VAL A 98 25.36 30.37 -4.21
CA VAL A 98 24.05 30.19 -3.57
C VAL A 98 23.53 31.53 -3.04
N ASN A 99 22.41 31.98 -3.61
CA ASN A 99 21.69 33.17 -3.18
C ASN A 99 20.40 32.76 -2.45
N ARG A 100 19.97 33.57 -1.47
CA ARG A 100 18.71 33.39 -0.75
C ARG A 100 17.84 34.63 -0.85
N GLU A 101 16.54 34.44 -0.69
CA GLU A 101 15.55 35.53 -0.65
C GLU A 101 15.74 36.50 -1.84
N VAL A 102 15.84 35.94 -3.06
CA VAL A 102 16.07 36.74 -4.27
C VAL A 102 14.77 37.44 -4.66
N LYS A 103 14.79 38.78 -4.62
CA LYS A 103 13.62 39.60 -4.91
C LYS A 103 13.33 39.64 -6.41
N THR A 104 12.13 39.21 -6.78
CA THR A 104 11.60 39.24 -8.15
C THR A 104 11.04 40.62 -8.51
N SER A 105 10.73 40.82 -9.79
CA SER A 105 10.17 42.06 -10.34
C SER A 105 8.81 42.45 -9.75
N ASN A 106 8.02 41.48 -9.28
CA ASN A 106 6.71 41.70 -8.65
C ASN A 106 6.77 41.82 -7.11
N GLY A 107 7.98 41.79 -6.52
CA GLY A 107 8.19 41.97 -5.09
C GLY A 107 8.11 40.70 -4.24
N ARG A 108 7.92 39.52 -4.86
CA ARG A 108 8.06 38.21 -4.19
C ARG A 108 9.53 37.83 -4.03
N PHE A 109 9.81 36.87 -3.13
CA PHE A 109 11.17 36.42 -2.81
C PHE A 109 11.32 34.93 -3.11
N ILE A 110 12.23 34.58 -4.01
CA ILE A 110 12.63 33.19 -4.26
C ILE A 110 13.46 32.72 -3.06
N ASP A 111 13.10 31.57 -2.47
CA ASP A 111 13.77 31.07 -1.26
C ASP A 111 15.26 30.80 -1.49
N LEU A 112 15.61 30.04 -2.54
CA LEU A 112 16.98 29.77 -2.93
C LEU A 112 17.16 29.88 -4.46
N LEU A 113 18.24 30.50 -4.88
CA LEU A 113 18.67 30.57 -6.27
C LEU A 113 20.15 30.19 -6.35
N ILE A 114 20.44 29.07 -7.01
CA ILE A 114 21.78 28.51 -7.12
C ILE A 114 22.25 28.64 -8.56
N GLU A 115 23.38 29.32 -8.75
CA GLU A 115 23.99 29.51 -10.05
C GLU A 115 25.17 28.55 -10.21
N LEU A 116 25.24 27.89 -11.37
CA LEU A 116 26.36 27.06 -11.81
C LEU A 116 26.96 27.67 -13.08
N PRO A 117 27.82 28.70 -12.96
CA PRO A 117 28.29 29.48 -14.10
C PRO A 117 28.98 28.66 -15.18
N SER A 118 29.82 27.69 -14.80
CA SER A 118 30.57 26.80 -15.70
C SER A 118 29.65 25.93 -16.56
N LEU A 119 28.47 25.57 -16.05
CA LEU A 119 27.48 24.76 -16.74
C LEU A 119 26.38 25.59 -17.41
N LYS A 120 26.34 26.90 -17.16
CA LYS A 120 25.21 27.77 -17.50
C LYS A 120 23.87 27.19 -17.04
N VAL A 121 23.83 26.75 -15.77
CA VAL A 121 22.60 26.24 -15.14
C VAL A 121 22.22 27.14 -13.97
N VAL A 122 20.94 27.42 -13.81
CA VAL A 122 20.37 28.04 -12.60
C VAL A 122 19.34 27.10 -12.01
N ILE A 123 19.49 26.80 -10.72
CA ILE A 123 18.53 26.02 -9.95
C ILE A 123 17.74 26.98 -9.08
N VAL A 124 16.41 26.91 -9.18
CA VAL A 124 15.50 27.74 -8.39
C VAL A 124 14.79 26.81 -7.44
N ILE A 125 14.95 26.97 -6.13
CA ILE A 125 14.26 26.13 -5.15
C ILE A 125 13.24 26.99 -4.42
N GLU A 126 11.98 26.60 -4.52
CA GLU A 126 10.93 27.05 -3.60
C GLU A 126 10.81 26.04 -2.47
N ASN A 127 10.98 26.50 -1.22
CA ASN A 127 11.08 25.67 -0.04
C ASN A 127 9.81 25.76 0.82
N LYS A 128 8.99 24.72 0.76
CA LYS A 128 7.75 24.59 1.51
C LYS A 128 7.89 23.58 2.65
N PHE A 129 8.17 24.09 3.85
CA PHE A 129 8.31 23.25 5.04
C PHE A 129 6.96 22.98 5.71
N ARG A 130 6.02 23.95 5.72
CA ARG A 130 4.71 23.78 6.36
C ARG A 130 3.56 24.37 5.55
N ALA A 131 3.80 25.45 4.80
CA ALA A 131 2.77 26.08 3.99
C ALA A 131 2.88 25.64 2.53
N SER A 132 1.74 25.43 1.88
CA SER A 132 1.69 25.31 0.42
C SER A 132 2.02 26.64 -0.24
N GLU A 133 2.29 26.60 -1.54
CA GLU A 133 2.52 27.82 -2.32
C GLU A 133 1.32 28.74 -2.43
N SER A 134 1.61 30.01 -2.67
CA SER A 134 0.60 31.02 -2.97
C SER A 134 0.21 30.99 -4.45
N GLU A 135 -0.96 31.54 -4.77
CA GLU A 135 -1.48 31.57 -6.13
C GLU A 135 -0.48 32.22 -7.11
N ASN A 136 -0.23 31.54 -8.23
CA ASN A 136 0.70 31.91 -9.30
C ASN A 136 2.18 32.07 -8.87
N GLN A 137 2.57 31.58 -7.68
CA GLN A 137 3.93 31.76 -7.16
C GLN A 137 5.01 31.14 -8.04
N LEU A 138 4.80 29.90 -8.47
CA LEU A 138 5.76 29.17 -9.31
C LEU A 138 5.94 29.81 -10.69
N ILE A 139 4.86 30.30 -11.29
CA ILE A 139 4.89 30.94 -12.61
C ILE A 139 5.71 32.23 -12.53
N ASP A 140 5.46 33.07 -11.52
CA ASP A 140 6.18 34.33 -11.34
C ASP A 140 7.69 34.14 -11.19
N TYR A 141 8.10 33.09 -10.49
CA TYR A 141 9.52 32.76 -10.29
C TYR A 141 10.16 32.28 -11.58
N LEU A 142 9.48 31.42 -12.32
CA LEU A 142 9.96 30.91 -13.59
C LEU A 142 10.10 32.05 -14.62
N ASP A 143 9.11 32.93 -14.72
CA ASP A 143 9.13 34.10 -15.60
C ASP A 143 10.30 35.05 -15.26
N TYR A 144 10.49 35.35 -13.97
CA TYR A 144 11.57 36.19 -13.51
C TYR A 144 12.95 35.61 -13.85
N VAL A 145 13.18 34.33 -13.54
CA VAL A 145 14.48 33.69 -13.75
C VAL A 145 14.76 33.50 -15.24
N THR A 146 13.74 33.20 -16.04
CA THR A 146 13.85 33.12 -17.51
C THR A 146 14.29 34.43 -18.14
N GLU A 147 13.77 35.56 -17.64
CA GLU A 147 14.18 36.87 -18.15
C GLU A 147 15.59 37.28 -17.68
N GLN A 148 15.97 36.98 -16.43
CA GLN A 148 17.28 37.34 -15.88
C GLN A 148 18.43 36.47 -16.43
N TYR A 149 18.20 35.17 -16.63
CA TYR A 149 19.24 34.20 -16.99
C TYR A 149 19.07 33.67 -18.42
N LYS A 150 18.97 34.59 -19.39
CA LYS A 150 18.84 34.24 -20.80
C LYS A 150 20.01 33.38 -21.27
N GLY A 151 19.70 32.21 -21.83
CA GLY A 151 20.68 31.26 -22.34
C GLY A 151 21.29 30.33 -21.28
N TYR A 152 20.77 30.36 -20.05
CA TYR A 152 21.01 29.31 -19.05
C TYR A 152 19.91 28.26 -19.11
N THR A 153 20.23 27.03 -18.75
CA THR A 153 19.23 26.00 -18.44
C THR A 153 18.67 26.26 -17.05
N ILE A 154 17.34 26.32 -16.94
CA ILE A 154 16.66 26.61 -15.68
C ILE A 154 16.15 25.29 -15.11
N LEU A 155 16.49 25.00 -13.87
CA LEU A 155 16.05 23.84 -13.11
C LEU A 155 15.17 24.31 -11.94
N PRO A 156 13.87 24.49 -12.15
CA PRO A 156 12.96 24.87 -11.08
C PRO A 156 12.64 23.64 -10.22
N VAL A 157 12.78 23.77 -8.90
CA VAL A 157 12.63 22.71 -7.91
C VAL A 157 11.62 23.14 -6.86
N TYR A 158 10.68 22.25 -6.55
CA TYR A 158 9.70 22.40 -5.49
C TYR A 158 10.09 21.45 -4.36
N LEU A 159 10.60 22.01 -3.27
CA LEU A 159 11.03 21.26 -2.09
C LEU A 159 9.94 21.29 -1.02
N THR A 160 9.39 20.14 -0.67
CA THR A 160 8.25 20.02 0.26
C THR A 160 8.53 19.06 1.41
N LEU A 161 7.83 19.22 2.54
CA LEU A 161 7.95 18.29 3.69
C LEU A 161 7.47 16.87 3.33
N ALA A 162 6.30 16.76 2.71
CA ALA A 162 5.76 15.54 2.11
C ALA A 162 5.82 15.62 0.57
N SER A 163 5.61 14.54 -0.17
CA SER A 163 5.65 14.52 -1.66
C SER A 163 4.44 15.26 -2.31
N ASP A 164 4.18 16.50 -1.90
CA ASP A 164 3.18 17.38 -2.50
C ASP A 164 3.61 17.76 -3.92
N ALA A 165 2.67 17.69 -4.87
CA ALA A 165 2.94 18.05 -6.26
C ALA A 165 2.94 19.59 -6.43
N PRO A 166 3.85 20.15 -7.24
CA PRO A 166 3.81 21.57 -7.59
C PRO A 166 2.56 21.88 -8.44
N SER A 167 2.02 23.10 -8.36
CA SER A 167 0.93 23.51 -9.27
C SER A 167 1.39 23.69 -10.72
N HIS A 168 2.70 23.83 -10.94
CA HIS A 168 3.28 24.07 -12.26
C HIS A 168 4.06 22.84 -12.75
N PRO A 169 3.77 22.33 -13.97
CA PRO A 169 4.34 21.07 -14.43
C PRO A 169 5.85 21.10 -14.65
N GLU A 170 6.46 22.26 -14.93
CA GLU A 170 7.90 22.35 -15.17
C GLU A 170 8.76 22.18 -13.90
N TYR A 171 8.16 22.25 -12.71
CA TYR A 171 8.88 22.14 -11.43
C TYR A 171 9.21 20.70 -11.09
N TRP A 172 10.47 20.46 -10.73
CA TRP A 172 10.96 19.17 -10.27
C TRP A 172 10.61 18.99 -8.79
N SER A 173 10.06 17.84 -8.43
CA SER A 173 9.72 17.51 -7.05
C SER A 173 10.96 17.03 -6.28
N LEU A 174 11.17 17.60 -5.10
CA LEU A 174 12.14 17.14 -4.09
C LEU A 174 11.46 17.16 -2.73
N ASN A 175 11.81 16.27 -1.81
CA ASN A 175 11.21 16.30 -0.47
C ASN A 175 12.25 16.24 0.65
N TYR A 176 11.83 16.56 1.87
CA TYR A 176 12.73 16.55 3.03
C TYR A 176 13.18 15.15 3.46
N HIS A 177 12.52 14.07 2.99
CA HIS A 177 13.07 12.71 3.15
C HIS A 177 14.37 12.57 2.33
N ASP A 178 14.40 13.06 1.09
CA ASP A 178 15.61 13.06 0.27
C ASP A 178 16.75 13.84 0.96
N ILE A 179 16.44 15.01 1.52
CA ILE A 179 17.41 15.85 2.25
C ILE A 179 17.93 15.12 3.49
N LEU A 180 17.04 14.55 4.30
CA LEU A 180 17.39 13.80 5.50
C LEU A 180 18.31 12.63 5.17
N ASP A 181 17.96 11.83 4.16
CA ASP A 181 18.75 10.68 3.71
C ASP A 181 20.17 11.10 3.30
N ILE A 182 20.31 12.23 2.57
CA ILE A 182 21.62 12.72 2.13
C ILE A 182 22.50 13.11 3.32
N ILE A 183 21.93 13.83 4.29
CA ILE A 183 22.67 14.27 5.49
C ILE A 183 23.05 13.04 6.33
N THR A 184 22.11 12.13 6.58
CA THR A 184 22.35 10.92 7.38
C THR A 184 23.41 10.02 6.74
N GLN A 185 23.32 9.77 5.43
CA GLN A 185 24.34 9.02 4.69
C GLN A 185 25.74 9.66 4.84
N HIS A 186 25.83 10.99 4.79
CA HIS A 186 27.11 11.66 4.97
C HIS A 186 27.66 11.51 6.39
N LEU A 187 26.80 11.68 7.40
CA LEU A 187 27.17 11.51 8.80
C LEU A 187 27.68 10.09 9.05
N GLU A 188 26.97 9.06 8.57
CA GLU A 188 27.37 7.65 8.73
C GLU A 188 28.72 7.32 8.07
N LEU A 189 28.98 7.85 6.88
CA LEU A 189 30.20 7.53 6.13
C LEU A 189 31.44 8.29 6.61
N ASN A 190 31.26 9.41 7.32
CA ASN A 190 32.35 10.33 7.67
C ASN A 190 32.44 10.61 9.18
N GLN A 191 31.87 9.75 10.03
CA GLN A 191 31.83 9.94 11.49
C GLN A 191 33.20 10.26 12.10
N GLU A 192 34.28 9.65 11.59
CA GLU A 192 35.64 9.83 12.12
C GLU A 192 36.36 11.09 11.61
N VAL A 193 35.82 11.76 10.59
CA VAL A 193 36.48 12.87 9.88
C VAL A 193 35.78 14.21 10.11
N ILE A 194 34.46 14.20 10.29
CA ILE A 194 33.67 15.41 10.50
C ILE A 194 33.97 16.04 11.87
N ALA A 195 34.05 17.36 11.93
CA ALA A 195 34.28 18.05 13.21
C ALA A 195 33.06 17.90 14.14
N ASP A 196 33.30 17.63 15.43
CA ASP A 196 32.26 17.39 16.45
C ASP A 196 31.15 18.45 16.44
N ASN A 197 31.50 19.73 16.31
CA ASN A 197 30.54 20.83 16.30
C ASN A 197 29.61 20.82 15.07
N ILE A 198 30.12 20.40 13.91
CA ILE A 198 29.36 20.26 12.66
C ILE A 198 28.47 19.02 12.76
N HIS A 199 29.04 17.91 13.23
CA HIS A 199 28.31 16.67 13.49
C HIS A 199 27.13 16.90 14.44
N ASP A 200 27.37 17.58 15.56
CA ASP A 200 26.33 17.91 16.55
C ASP A 200 25.23 18.78 15.93
N PHE A 201 25.61 19.84 15.19
CA PHE A 201 24.65 20.70 14.52
C PHE A 201 23.77 19.92 13.54
N LEU A 202 24.37 19.07 12.70
CA LEU A 202 23.65 18.26 11.73
C LEU A 202 22.77 17.20 12.42
N THR A 203 23.24 16.58 13.48
CA THR A 203 22.45 15.65 14.30
C THR A 203 21.22 16.34 14.90
N TYR A 204 21.37 17.59 15.37
CA TYR A 204 20.22 18.37 15.83
C TYR A 204 19.28 18.75 14.69
N TYR A 205 19.80 19.09 13.52
CA TYR A 205 18.98 19.42 12.36
C TYR A 205 18.21 18.19 11.84
N THR A 206 18.87 17.05 11.67
CA THR A 206 18.20 15.80 11.27
C THR A 206 17.17 15.35 12.30
N ALA A 207 17.40 15.57 13.61
CA ALA A 207 16.39 15.31 14.63
C ALA A 207 15.14 16.22 14.52
N ILE A 208 15.25 17.43 13.97
CA ILE A 208 14.08 18.27 13.64
C ILE A 208 13.36 17.70 12.42
N LEU A 209 14.11 17.35 11.38
CA LEU A 209 13.54 16.76 10.17
C LEU A 209 12.83 15.45 10.51
N HIS A 210 13.46 14.54 11.24
CA HIS A 210 12.84 13.31 11.72
C HIS A 210 11.53 13.58 12.48
N GLU A 211 11.47 14.61 13.33
CA GLU A 211 10.25 14.95 14.07
C GLU A 211 9.10 15.43 13.18
N GLU A 212 9.41 16.21 12.15
CA GLU A 212 8.39 16.74 11.22
C GLU A 212 8.03 15.70 10.16
N LEU A 213 8.97 14.82 9.83
CA LEU A 213 8.82 13.66 8.96
C LEU A 213 8.30 12.42 9.69
N VAL A 214 7.91 12.47 10.98
CA VAL A 214 7.43 11.31 11.76
C VAL A 214 6.21 10.68 11.09
N GLU A 215 6.55 9.81 10.15
CA GLU A 215 5.75 8.94 9.32
C GLU A 215 6.60 7.72 8.91
N ASP A 216 7.72 7.46 9.61
CA ASP A 216 8.36 6.16 9.48
C ASP A 216 7.39 5.07 9.98
N GLU A 217 7.37 3.93 9.28
CA GLU A 217 6.39 2.87 9.53
C GLU A 217 6.45 2.33 10.97
N GLU A 218 7.63 2.36 11.60
CA GLU A 218 7.84 1.88 12.97
C GLU A 218 7.15 2.80 13.99
N SER A 219 7.36 4.11 13.88
CA SER A 219 6.71 5.11 14.72
C SER A 219 5.20 5.12 14.56
N ILE A 220 4.70 4.98 13.33
CA ILE A 220 3.26 4.85 13.04
C ILE A 220 2.69 3.59 13.71
N GLN A 221 3.34 2.45 13.53
CA GLN A 221 2.90 1.18 14.09
C GLN A 221 2.90 1.22 15.62
N MET A 222 3.93 1.78 16.23
CA MET A 222 4.01 1.97 17.67
C MET A 222 2.90 2.90 18.19
N ALA A 223 2.62 4.00 17.49
CA ALA A 223 1.51 4.90 17.83
C ALA A 223 0.14 4.20 17.73
N LEU A 224 -0.06 3.38 16.70
CA LEU A 224 -1.27 2.57 16.56
C LEU A 224 -1.44 1.59 17.72
N GLU A 225 -0.39 0.88 18.12
CA GLU A 225 -0.44 -0.06 19.24
C GLU A 225 -0.75 0.64 20.56
N VAL A 226 -0.09 1.78 20.81
CA VAL A 226 -0.35 2.59 22.00
C VAL A 226 -1.79 3.09 22.01
N TYR A 227 -2.30 3.59 20.89
CA TYR A 227 -3.69 4.05 20.79
C TYR A 227 -4.68 2.91 21.01
N GLN A 228 -4.46 1.74 20.41
CA GLN A 228 -5.35 0.58 20.57
C GLN A 228 -5.44 0.11 22.03
N ARG A 229 -4.31 0.07 22.74
CA ARG A 229 -4.25 -0.35 24.16
C ARG A 229 -4.78 0.74 25.11
N ASN A 230 -4.68 2.02 24.74
CA ASN A 230 -4.92 3.14 25.65
C ASN A 230 -5.93 4.18 25.10
N GLN A 231 -6.83 3.75 24.22
CA GLN A 231 -7.70 4.66 23.45
C GLN A 231 -8.46 5.65 24.33
N ALA A 232 -9.06 5.16 25.42
CA ALA A 232 -9.83 6.00 26.34
C ALA A 232 -8.98 7.09 26.99
N ALA A 233 -7.73 6.78 27.37
CA ALA A 233 -6.81 7.74 27.98
C ALA A 233 -6.33 8.78 26.98
N ILE A 234 -5.93 8.35 25.77
CA ILE A 234 -5.50 9.26 24.70
C ILE A 234 -6.65 10.16 24.25
N ASP A 235 -7.83 9.59 23.99
CA ASP A 235 -9.03 10.34 23.60
C ASP A 235 -9.37 11.38 24.70
N ALA A 236 -9.38 10.98 25.99
CA ALA A 236 -9.68 11.90 27.08
C ALA A 236 -8.67 13.06 27.19
N LEU A 237 -7.36 12.76 27.13
CA LEU A 237 -6.32 13.77 27.19
C LEU A 237 -6.41 14.75 26.01
N PHE A 238 -6.54 14.24 24.79
CA PHE A 238 -6.59 15.05 23.57
C PHE A 238 -7.88 15.87 23.48
N VAL A 239 -9.04 15.21 23.55
CA VAL A 239 -10.35 15.82 23.31
C VAL A 239 -10.70 16.86 24.39
N SER A 240 -10.20 16.69 25.63
CA SER A 240 -10.39 17.67 26.70
C SER A 240 -9.82 19.05 26.38
N GLN A 241 -8.87 19.15 25.43
CA GLN A 241 -8.21 20.40 25.06
C GLN A 241 -8.59 20.92 23.66
N HIS A 242 -9.44 20.18 22.92
CA HIS A 242 -9.84 20.50 21.55
C HIS A 242 -11.36 20.53 21.43
N SER A 243 -11.96 21.69 21.67
CA SER A 243 -13.43 21.83 21.75
C SER A 243 -14.16 21.64 20.41
N GLU A 244 -13.46 21.74 19.29
CA GLU A 244 -13.94 21.49 17.94
C GLU A 244 -14.48 20.06 17.76
N PHE A 245 -13.99 19.10 18.54
CA PHE A 245 -14.46 17.72 18.52
C PHE A 245 -15.81 17.51 19.25
N ARG A 246 -16.35 18.51 19.98
CA ARG A 246 -17.65 18.42 20.67
C ARG A 246 -18.81 18.07 19.75
N LYS A 247 -18.72 18.46 18.47
CA LYS A 247 -19.74 18.18 17.46
C LYS A 247 -19.71 16.74 16.95
N GLN A 248 -18.61 16.02 17.15
CA GLN A 248 -18.47 14.65 16.67
C GLN A 248 -19.23 13.69 17.58
N PRO A 249 -20.21 12.91 17.06
CA PRO A 249 -21.04 12.03 17.88
C PRO A 249 -20.24 11.03 18.74
N ARG A 250 -19.10 10.55 18.23
CA ARG A 250 -18.23 9.58 18.92
C ARG A 250 -17.69 10.10 20.26
N PHE A 251 -17.50 11.41 20.41
CA PHE A 251 -16.92 12.00 21.62
C PHE A 251 -17.95 12.59 22.58
N LYS A 252 -19.26 12.54 22.24
CA LYS A 252 -20.33 13.14 23.05
C LYS A 252 -20.33 12.64 24.50
N ASP A 253 -20.26 11.32 24.69
CA ASP A 253 -20.25 10.72 26.03
C ASP A 253 -18.98 11.06 26.81
N LEU A 254 -17.86 11.18 26.11
CA LEU A 254 -16.58 11.54 26.69
C LEU A 254 -16.59 13.00 27.20
N TYR A 255 -17.16 13.93 26.43
CA TYR A 255 -17.34 15.30 26.89
C TYR A 255 -18.28 15.41 28.08
N MET A 256 -19.38 14.64 28.11
CA MET A 256 -20.27 14.61 29.29
C MET A 256 -19.51 14.15 30.54
N GLN A 257 -18.59 13.18 30.41
CA GLN A 257 -17.74 12.74 31.52
C GLN A 257 -16.73 13.82 31.93
N ILE A 258 -16.08 14.49 30.98
CA ILE A 258 -15.11 15.56 31.23
C ILE A 258 -15.78 16.77 31.90
N ASP A 259 -16.97 17.16 31.46
CA ASP A 259 -17.74 18.29 31.99
C ASP A 259 -18.18 18.04 33.44
N ASN A 260 -18.32 16.77 33.86
CA ASN A 260 -18.64 16.37 35.24
C ASN A 260 -17.42 16.27 36.18
N LEU A 261 -16.20 16.47 35.68
CA LEU A 261 -14.99 16.45 36.52
C LEU A 261 -14.91 17.67 37.44
N SER A 262 -14.29 17.48 38.61
CA SER A 262 -13.93 18.61 39.47
C SER A 262 -12.87 19.51 38.83
N LEU A 263 -12.81 20.77 39.26
CA LEU A 263 -11.83 21.74 38.75
C LEU A 263 -10.38 21.24 38.87
N SER A 264 -10.03 20.58 39.97
CA SER A 264 -8.69 20.01 40.18
C SER A 264 -8.36 18.90 39.18
N GLN A 265 -9.34 18.05 38.85
CA GLN A 265 -9.20 16.99 37.85
C GLN A 265 -9.06 17.54 36.43
N GLN A 266 -9.84 18.57 36.08
CA GLN A 266 -9.71 19.24 34.78
C GLN A 266 -8.34 19.91 34.63
N LEU A 267 -7.83 20.55 35.69
CA LEU A 267 -6.48 21.12 35.71
C LEU A 267 -5.41 20.04 35.56
N ALA A 268 -5.57 18.88 36.19
CA ALA A 268 -4.65 17.76 36.05
C ALA A 268 -4.61 17.23 34.60
N LEU A 269 -5.75 17.02 33.95
CA LEU A 269 -5.82 16.61 32.53
C LEU A 269 -5.10 17.62 31.64
N LYS A 270 -5.35 18.91 31.86
CA LYS A 270 -4.70 20.00 31.14
C LYS A 270 -3.18 19.94 31.29
N GLN A 271 -2.67 19.82 32.52
CA GLN A 271 -1.24 19.74 32.78
C GLN A 271 -0.58 18.52 32.13
N ILE A 272 -1.20 17.35 32.23
CA ILE A 272 -0.70 16.10 31.63
C ILE A 272 -0.63 16.24 30.11
N TYR A 273 -1.70 16.74 29.49
CA TYR A 273 -1.73 16.96 28.05
C TYR A 273 -0.63 17.92 27.60
N PHE A 274 -0.51 19.11 28.20
CA PHE A 274 0.48 20.11 27.77
C PHE A 274 1.92 19.62 27.95
N LYS A 275 2.20 18.83 28.99
CA LYS A 275 3.52 18.22 29.20
C LYS A 275 3.89 17.21 28.10
N LYS A 276 2.90 16.60 27.45
CA LYS A 276 3.10 15.48 26.51
C LYS A 276 2.40 15.71 25.17
N LYS A 277 2.16 16.98 24.83
CA LYS A 277 1.28 17.40 23.73
C LYS A 277 1.65 16.71 22.42
N LYS A 278 2.90 16.86 21.97
CA LYS A 278 3.36 16.31 20.68
C LYS A 278 3.12 14.80 20.57
N THR A 279 3.42 14.06 21.64
CA THR A 279 3.22 12.60 21.71
C THR A 279 1.74 12.23 21.66
N ILE A 280 0.90 12.90 22.45
CA ILE A 280 -0.55 12.63 22.50
C ILE A 280 -1.20 12.98 21.16
N ASP A 281 -0.86 14.15 20.59
CA ASP A 281 -1.37 14.60 19.30
C ASP A 281 -1.00 13.62 18.19
N PHE A 282 0.25 13.15 18.17
CA PHE A 282 0.72 12.16 17.21
C PHE A 282 -0.06 10.83 17.33
N ILE A 283 -0.14 10.27 18.54
CA ILE A 283 -0.85 9.01 18.79
C ILE A 283 -2.34 9.13 18.44
N PHE A 284 -2.98 10.23 18.85
CA PHE A 284 -4.38 10.48 18.52
C PHE A 284 -4.57 10.63 17.01
N ARG A 285 -3.76 11.43 16.32
CA ARG A 285 -3.86 11.65 14.86
C ARG A 285 -3.76 10.35 14.08
N ILE A 286 -2.81 9.49 14.44
CA ILE A 286 -2.57 8.20 13.78
C ILE A 286 -3.68 7.20 14.12
N GLY A 287 -4.02 7.04 15.41
CA GLY A 287 -4.98 6.04 15.86
C GLY A 287 -6.45 6.37 15.58
N SER A 288 -6.81 7.65 15.65
CA SER A 288 -8.18 8.13 15.40
C SER A 288 -8.50 8.35 13.92
N ASN A 289 -7.54 8.08 13.02
CA ASN A 289 -7.66 8.28 11.57
C ASN A 289 -8.90 7.55 11.01
N VAL A 290 -9.86 8.33 10.49
CA VAL A 290 -11.16 7.83 10.04
C VAL A 290 -11.03 6.96 8.78
N LEU A 291 -10.14 7.31 7.84
CA LEU A 291 -9.89 6.55 6.62
C LEU A 291 -9.40 5.13 6.95
N ARG A 292 -8.44 4.99 7.86
CA ARG A 292 -7.94 3.70 8.34
C ARG A 292 -9.05 2.85 8.97
N GLN A 293 -9.87 3.46 9.83
CA GLN A 293 -10.96 2.75 10.50
C GLN A 293 -12.07 2.34 9.52
N ALA A 294 -12.34 3.18 8.51
CA ALA A 294 -13.24 2.86 7.42
C ALA A 294 -12.68 1.69 6.58
N PHE A 295 -11.39 1.72 6.25
CA PHE A 295 -10.75 0.64 5.52
C PHE A 295 -10.80 -0.70 6.28
N LEU A 296 -10.54 -0.71 7.58
CA LEU A 296 -10.67 -1.94 8.38
C LEU A 296 -12.12 -2.48 8.38
N ALA A 297 -13.11 -1.59 8.44
CA ALA A 297 -14.52 -1.99 8.34
C ALA A 297 -14.87 -2.51 6.94
N PHE A 298 -14.34 -1.88 5.88
CA PHE A 298 -14.44 -2.34 4.50
C PHE A 298 -13.81 -3.72 4.32
N ALA A 299 -12.55 -3.91 4.73
CA ALA A 299 -11.82 -5.17 4.61
C ALA A 299 -12.54 -6.31 5.35
N HIS A 300 -13.06 -6.05 6.55
CA HIS A 300 -13.87 -7.02 7.27
C HIS A 300 -15.19 -7.36 6.53
N LYS A 301 -15.85 -6.36 5.92
CA LYS A 301 -17.12 -6.54 5.22
C LYS A 301 -16.94 -7.30 3.90
N GLU A 302 -15.84 -7.06 3.20
CA GLU A 302 -15.44 -7.75 1.96
C GLU A 302 -14.65 -9.04 2.23
N GLU A 303 -14.56 -9.46 3.51
CA GLU A 303 -13.90 -10.70 3.95
C GLU A 303 -12.44 -10.82 3.50
N ILE A 304 -11.73 -9.69 3.39
CA ILE A 304 -10.31 -9.64 3.01
C ILE A 304 -9.46 -10.16 4.20
N PRO A 305 -8.64 -11.21 4.03
CA PRO A 305 -7.77 -11.75 5.07
C PRO A 305 -6.77 -10.72 5.59
N GLN A 306 -6.37 -10.85 6.86
CA GLN A 306 -5.47 -9.88 7.51
C GLN A 306 -4.07 -9.84 6.87
N GLU A 307 -3.62 -10.97 6.33
CA GLU A 307 -2.37 -11.10 5.57
C GLU A 307 -2.42 -10.44 4.18
N ALA A 308 -3.62 -10.13 3.67
CA ALA A 308 -3.84 -9.59 2.34
C ALA A 308 -4.05 -8.06 2.33
N TYR A 309 -3.89 -7.38 3.47
CA TYR A 309 -4.01 -5.92 3.53
C TYR A 309 -3.06 -5.26 4.54
N ASN A 310 -2.74 -3.99 4.28
CA ASN A 310 -2.17 -3.06 5.24
C ASN A 310 -3.10 -1.85 5.41
N ALA A 311 -3.61 -1.66 6.63
CA ALA A 311 -4.47 -0.52 6.97
C ALA A 311 -3.65 0.74 7.26
N HIS A 312 -2.90 1.19 6.25
CA HIS A 312 -2.10 2.42 6.31
C HIS A 312 -2.99 3.66 6.50
N VAL A 313 -2.49 4.67 7.22
CA VAL A 313 -3.29 5.86 7.60
C VAL A 313 -3.61 6.80 6.43
N ARG A 314 -2.86 6.72 5.34
CA ARG A 314 -3.02 7.55 4.13
C ARG A 314 -3.41 6.77 2.89
N VAL A 315 -2.76 5.62 2.72
CA VAL A 315 -2.85 4.77 1.52
C VAL A 315 -3.15 3.33 1.91
N PRO A 316 -4.28 3.06 2.61
CA PRO A 316 -4.62 1.70 2.98
C PRO A 316 -4.73 0.84 1.73
N ASN A 317 -4.07 -0.31 1.76
CA ASN A 317 -3.80 -1.12 0.59
C ASN A 317 -4.04 -2.60 0.84
N PHE A 318 -4.30 -3.34 -0.22
CA PHE A 318 -4.63 -4.75 -0.19
C PHE A 318 -4.39 -5.42 -1.52
N ILE A 319 -4.28 -6.75 -1.47
CA ILE A 319 -4.34 -7.62 -2.64
C ILE A 319 -5.61 -8.45 -2.59
N LEU A 320 -6.06 -8.93 -3.75
CA LEU A 320 -7.03 -10.01 -3.79
C LEU A 320 -6.34 -11.31 -3.35
N PRO A 321 -6.90 -12.09 -2.39
CA PRO A 321 -6.30 -13.35 -1.95
C PRO A 321 -5.99 -14.30 -3.11
N GLU A 322 -6.80 -14.26 -4.15
CA GLU A 322 -6.68 -15.09 -5.35
C GLU A 322 -5.50 -14.70 -6.25
N TRP A 323 -4.91 -13.51 -6.06
CA TRP A 323 -3.72 -13.07 -6.80
C TRP A 323 -2.42 -13.70 -6.32
N GLN A 324 -2.43 -14.40 -5.18
CA GLN A 324 -1.29 -15.23 -4.78
C GLN A 324 -0.98 -16.31 -5.83
N ASP A 325 -1.99 -16.77 -6.57
CA ASP A 325 -1.85 -17.72 -7.68
C ASP A 325 -1.04 -17.12 -8.86
N PHE A 326 -0.84 -15.79 -8.90
CA PHE A 326 -0.19 -15.09 -10.01
C PHE A 326 1.31 -14.83 -9.79
N ASP A 327 1.82 -15.06 -8.56
CA ASP A 327 3.21 -14.76 -8.18
C ASP A 327 4.25 -15.42 -9.11
N GLU A 328 3.99 -16.64 -9.56
CA GLU A 328 4.91 -17.37 -10.44
C GLU A 328 5.00 -16.72 -11.83
N ILE A 329 3.90 -16.14 -12.31
CA ILE A 329 3.78 -15.59 -13.66
C ILE A 329 4.24 -14.13 -13.67
N ILE A 330 3.66 -13.29 -12.80
CA ILE A 330 4.00 -11.86 -12.70
C ILE A 330 5.38 -11.67 -12.07
N GLY A 331 5.82 -12.60 -11.23
CA GLY A 331 7.01 -12.47 -10.41
C GLY A 331 6.72 -11.82 -9.06
N ARG A 332 7.61 -12.06 -8.11
CA ARG A 332 7.60 -11.39 -6.81
C ARG A 332 8.47 -10.14 -6.85
N PRO A 333 8.15 -9.12 -6.04
CA PRO A 333 8.96 -7.93 -5.97
C PRO A 333 10.37 -8.20 -5.44
N GLU A 334 11.37 -7.53 -6.00
CA GLU A 334 12.78 -7.73 -5.62
C GLU A 334 13.09 -7.21 -4.20
N GLN A 335 12.33 -6.22 -3.69
CA GLN A 335 12.45 -5.71 -2.32
C GLN A 335 11.10 -5.19 -1.80
N GLY A 336 10.74 -5.60 -0.57
CA GLY A 336 9.89 -4.87 0.40
C GLY A 336 8.59 -4.21 -0.06
N TYR A 337 8.05 -4.53 -1.23
CA TYR A 337 6.95 -3.76 -1.82
C TYR A 337 5.59 -4.31 -1.38
N TRP A 338 4.75 -3.43 -0.83
CA TRP A 338 3.29 -3.53 -0.65
C TRP A 338 2.75 -4.97 -0.66
N LEU A 339 2.99 -5.69 0.45
CA LEU A 339 2.53 -7.07 0.71
C LEU A 339 3.27 -8.19 -0.04
N GLY A 340 4.29 -7.89 -0.84
CA GLY A 340 5.18 -8.87 -1.46
C GLY A 340 4.66 -9.45 -2.78
N HIS A 341 3.72 -8.77 -3.43
CA HIS A 341 3.06 -9.24 -4.65
C HIS A 341 3.27 -8.26 -5.82
N GLY A 342 3.22 -8.78 -7.05
CA GLY A 342 3.41 -7.99 -8.27
C GLY A 342 2.23 -7.10 -8.65
N LEU A 343 1.10 -7.23 -7.96
CA LEU A 343 -0.10 -6.41 -8.10
C LEU A 343 -0.53 -5.88 -6.72
N ILE A 344 -1.05 -4.65 -6.69
CA ILE A 344 -1.56 -4.04 -5.46
C ILE A 344 -2.75 -3.12 -5.74
N ILE A 345 -3.68 -3.06 -4.80
CA ILE A 345 -4.82 -2.14 -4.79
C ILE A 345 -4.69 -1.21 -3.58
N TRP A 346 -4.98 0.08 -3.74
CA TRP A 346 -5.05 0.99 -2.60
C TRP A 346 -6.07 2.09 -2.75
N PHE A 347 -6.54 2.55 -1.59
CA PHE A 347 -7.34 3.76 -1.50
C PHE A 347 -6.47 4.95 -1.10
N GLU A 348 -6.85 6.15 -1.53
CA GLU A 348 -6.26 7.39 -1.05
C GLU A 348 -7.33 8.49 -0.96
N ARG A 349 -7.11 9.43 -0.02
CA ARG A 349 -7.83 10.70 -0.02
C ARG A 349 -7.03 11.70 -0.84
N THR A 350 -7.68 12.31 -1.82
CA THR A 350 -7.13 13.40 -2.62
C THR A 350 -7.33 14.75 -1.93
N TRP A 351 -6.61 15.78 -2.36
CA TRP A 351 -6.68 17.12 -1.79
C TRP A 351 -8.06 17.78 -1.98
N ASP A 352 -8.80 17.38 -3.02
CA ASP A 352 -10.16 17.83 -3.35
C ASP A 352 -11.24 16.92 -2.74
N ASP A 353 -10.90 16.20 -1.67
CA ASP A 353 -11.81 15.36 -0.88
C ASP A 353 -12.48 14.19 -1.64
N LEU A 354 -11.91 13.77 -2.77
CA LEU A 354 -12.28 12.52 -3.42
C LEU A 354 -11.58 11.33 -2.75
N LEU A 355 -12.33 10.24 -2.59
CA LEU A 355 -11.77 8.92 -2.32
C LEU A 355 -11.43 8.28 -3.66
N LYS A 356 -10.19 7.82 -3.83
CA LYS A 356 -9.72 7.21 -5.06
C LYS A 356 -9.25 5.78 -4.81
N ILE A 357 -9.58 4.86 -5.71
CA ILE A 357 -9.03 3.49 -5.77
C ILE A 357 -8.01 3.44 -6.91
N ASN A 358 -6.88 2.78 -6.68
CA ASN A 358 -5.82 2.60 -7.65
C ASN A 358 -5.44 1.11 -7.75
N VAL A 359 -4.97 0.69 -8.93
CA VAL A 359 -4.33 -0.62 -9.12
C VAL A 359 -3.01 -0.43 -9.84
N GLU A 360 -1.95 -1.11 -9.37
CA GLU A 360 -0.60 -0.99 -9.89
C GLU A 360 0.07 -2.35 -10.08
N VAL A 361 0.95 -2.41 -11.09
CA VAL A 361 1.83 -3.53 -11.40
C VAL A 361 3.27 -3.16 -11.04
N GLY A 362 4.00 -4.06 -10.40
CA GLY A 362 5.43 -3.94 -10.08
C GLY A 362 5.69 -3.62 -8.61
N PRO A 363 6.95 -3.58 -8.14
CA PRO A 363 8.21 -3.72 -8.85
C PRO A 363 8.66 -5.17 -8.95
N VAL A 364 8.32 -5.81 -10.06
CA VAL A 364 8.72 -7.18 -10.41
C VAL A 364 9.81 -7.14 -11.48
N PRO A 365 10.55 -8.25 -11.71
CA PRO A 365 11.62 -8.30 -12.72
C PRO A 365 11.15 -7.76 -14.08
N TYR A 366 12.02 -6.97 -14.73
CA TYR A 366 11.68 -6.20 -15.93
C TYR A 366 10.99 -7.04 -17.02
N ASP A 367 11.56 -8.21 -17.35
CA ASP A 367 11.04 -9.09 -18.40
C ASP A 367 9.60 -9.53 -18.11
N LYS A 368 9.34 -9.97 -16.87
CA LYS A 368 7.99 -10.36 -16.43
C LYS A 368 7.03 -9.18 -16.42
N ARG A 369 7.50 -8.01 -15.99
CA ARG A 369 6.71 -6.78 -15.96
C ARG A 369 6.26 -6.36 -17.36
N VAL A 370 7.15 -6.41 -18.35
CA VAL A 370 6.82 -6.09 -19.75
C VAL A 370 5.85 -7.12 -20.33
N GLN A 371 6.04 -8.41 -20.03
CA GLN A 371 5.12 -9.48 -20.47
C GLN A 371 3.69 -9.24 -19.96
N ILE A 372 3.52 -8.98 -18.66
CA ILE A 372 2.19 -8.73 -18.10
C ILE A 372 1.58 -7.43 -18.63
N LEU A 373 2.37 -6.35 -18.79
CA LEU A 373 1.87 -5.10 -19.36
C LEU A 373 1.41 -5.28 -20.82
N ASN A 374 2.14 -6.03 -21.64
CA ASN A 374 1.72 -6.36 -22.99
C ASN A 374 0.41 -7.18 -23.00
N ALA A 375 0.31 -8.19 -22.13
CA ALA A 375 -0.91 -8.99 -22.03
C ALA A 375 -2.12 -8.15 -21.58
N LEU A 376 -1.92 -7.24 -20.61
CA LEU A 376 -2.96 -6.30 -20.16
C LEU A 376 -3.41 -5.34 -21.26
N GLU A 377 -2.47 -4.81 -22.05
CA GLU A 377 -2.78 -3.93 -23.19
C GLU A 377 -3.61 -4.65 -24.26
N ILE A 378 -3.31 -5.92 -24.55
CA ILE A 378 -4.12 -6.78 -25.44
C ILE A 378 -5.55 -6.94 -24.91
N GLN A 379 -5.71 -7.04 -23.59
CA GLN A 379 -7.04 -7.08 -22.96
C GLN A 379 -7.72 -5.71 -22.86
N GLY A 380 -7.12 -4.64 -23.39
CA GLY A 380 -7.68 -3.29 -23.44
C GLY A 380 -7.44 -2.45 -22.18
N VAL A 381 -6.51 -2.85 -21.31
CA VAL A 381 -6.10 -2.04 -20.15
C VAL A 381 -5.19 -0.90 -20.63
N THR A 382 -5.51 0.33 -20.24
CA THR A 382 -4.75 1.50 -20.65
C THR A 382 -3.80 1.96 -19.55
N PHE A 383 -2.59 2.33 -19.95
CA PHE A 383 -1.57 2.93 -19.08
C PHE A 383 -0.63 3.78 -19.93
N ARG A 384 0.26 4.56 -19.29
CA ARG A 384 1.18 5.47 -19.98
C ARG A 384 2.08 4.69 -20.96
N SER A 385 2.34 5.24 -22.14
CA SER A 385 3.21 4.61 -23.15
C SER A 385 4.64 4.34 -22.63
N SER A 386 5.13 5.19 -21.74
CA SER A 386 6.42 5.03 -21.06
C SER A 386 6.47 3.86 -20.09
N ALA A 387 5.34 3.20 -19.78
CA ALA A 387 5.25 2.15 -18.76
C ALA A 387 6.16 0.94 -19.04
N LYS A 388 6.51 0.66 -20.30
CA LYS A 388 7.30 -0.51 -20.70
C LYS A 388 8.82 -0.24 -20.81
N LEU A 389 9.25 1.00 -20.50
CA LEU A 389 10.66 1.37 -20.53
C LEU A 389 11.46 0.63 -19.45
N GLU A 390 12.68 0.24 -19.79
CA GLU A 390 13.64 -0.33 -18.85
C GLU A 390 13.96 0.70 -17.74
N GLY A 391 13.97 0.25 -16.48
CA GLY A 391 14.12 1.11 -15.30
C GLY A 391 12.81 1.57 -14.65
N LYS A 392 11.67 1.52 -15.36
CA LYS A 392 10.36 1.72 -14.74
C LYS A 392 10.06 0.58 -13.76
N LYS A 393 9.81 0.93 -12.50
CA LYS A 393 9.55 -0.04 -11.44
C LYS A 393 8.08 -0.39 -11.33
N TYR A 394 7.20 0.59 -11.46
CA TYR A 394 5.78 0.42 -11.24
C TYR A 394 4.96 1.04 -12.37
N THR A 395 3.73 0.56 -12.52
CA THR A 395 2.78 1.08 -13.51
C THR A 395 1.37 0.99 -12.97
N LYS A 396 0.79 2.16 -12.72
CA LYS A 396 -0.63 2.28 -12.42
C LYS A 396 -1.44 1.91 -13.65
N ILE A 397 -2.26 0.87 -13.52
CA ILE A 397 -3.11 0.32 -14.58
C ILE A 397 -4.58 0.67 -14.41
N TYR A 398 -4.95 1.26 -13.26
CA TYR A 398 -6.31 1.70 -13.01
C TYR A 398 -6.40 2.83 -12.00
N THR A 399 -7.41 3.67 -12.17
CA THR A 399 -7.81 4.71 -11.24
C THR A 399 -9.29 4.99 -11.40
N GLU A 400 -10.01 5.06 -10.27
CA GLU A 400 -11.37 5.58 -10.22
C GLU A 400 -11.55 6.38 -8.92
N ALA A 401 -12.37 7.42 -8.93
CA ALA A 401 -12.59 8.28 -7.78
C ALA A 401 -14.09 8.56 -7.54
N THR A 402 -14.47 8.72 -6.27
CA THR A 402 -15.80 9.10 -5.83
C THR A 402 -15.71 10.22 -4.79
N LEU A 403 -16.68 11.14 -4.82
CA LEU A 403 -16.83 12.15 -3.78
C LEU A 403 -17.26 11.52 -2.45
N ILE A 404 -16.70 12.01 -1.34
CA ILE A 404 -17.13 11.71 0.03
C ILE A 404 -17.70 12.99 0.64
N SER A 405 -18.98 12.96 1.03
CA SER A 405 -19.67 14.14 1.56
C SER A 405 -19.21 14.56 2.95
N ASP A 406 -18.73 13.61 3.75
CA ASP A 406 -18.22 13.86 5.10
C ASP A 406 -17.11 12.87 5.45
N TRP A 407 -15.86 13.36 5.48
CA TRP A 407 -14.67 12.58 5.85
C TRP A 407 -14.55 12.30 7.36
N ALA A 408 -15.38 12.92 8.20
CA ALA A 408 -15.48 12.57 9.62
C ALA A 408 -16.42 11.37 9.85
N ASP A 409 -17.31 11.05 8.90
CA ASP A 409 -18.20 9.90 8.99
C ASP A 409 -17.57 8.65 8.35
N LYS A 410 -17.15 7.73 9.22
CA LYS A 410 -16.63 6.42 8.83
C LYS A 410 -17.57 5.68 7.85
N SER A 411 -18.88 5.79 8.02
CA SER A 411 -19.87 5.06 7.20
C SER A 411 -19.92 5.59 5.77
N ASN A 412 -19.76 6.90 5.58
CA ASN A 412 -19.69 7.51 4.25
C ASN A 412 -18.45 7.04 3.48
N ILE A 413 -17.30 6.97 4.16
CA ILE A 413 -16.05 6.48 3.55
C ILE A 413 -16.17 4.99 3.21
N VAL A 414 -16.69 4.15 4.11
CA VAL A 414 -16.95 2.72 3.83
C VAL A 414 -17.84 2.58 2.61
N GLY A 415 -18.96 3.31 2.55
CA GLY A 415 -19.85 3.28 1.40
C GLY A 415 -19.17 3.75 0.10
N GLY A 416 -18.23 4.69 0.17
CA GLY A 416 -17.40 5.09 -0.97
C GLY A 416 -16.44 4.00 -1.43
N MET A 417 -15.76 3.32 -0.51
CA MET A 417 -14.89 2.19 -0.80
C MET A 417 -15.67 1.05 -1.46
N GLU A 418 -16.86 0.72 -0.93
CA GLU A 418 -17.72 -0.31 -1.50
C GLU A 418 -18.21 0.03 -2.90
N ARG A 419 -18.54 1.31 -3.18
CA ARG A 419 -18.94 1.75 -4.52
C ARG A 419 -17.80 1.58 -5.53
N LEU A 420 -16.59 2.01 -5.18
CA LEU A 420 -15.42 1.87 -6.03
C LEU A 420 -15.02 0.41 -6.24
N TYR A 421 -14.99 -0.38 -5.17
CA TYR A 421 -14.59 -1.80 -5.21
C TYR A 421 -15.58 -2.71 -5.94
N ASN A 422 -16.85 -2.29 -6.04
CA ASN A 422 -17.90 -3.02 -6.72
C ASN A 422 -18.35 -2.33 -8.02
N SER A 423 -17.63 -1.32 -8.50
CA SER A 423 -17.94 -0.66 -9.78
C SER A 423 -17.73 -1.63 -10.95
N ASP A 424 -18.51 -1.42 -12.02
CA ASP A 424 -18.43 -2.26 -13.23
C ASP A 424 -17.04 -2.14 -13.88
N LEU A 425 -16.50 -0.93 -13.89
CA LEU A 425 -15.17 -0.62 -14.41
C LEU A 425 -14.07 -1.37 -13.63
N PHE A 426 -14.15 -1.37 -12.30
CA PHE A 426 -13.17 -2.06 -11.46
C PHE A 426 -13.29 -3.58 -11.62
N ASN A 427 -14.51 -4.14 -11.60
CA ASN A 427 -14.72 -5.56 -11.83
C ASN A 427 -14.24 -6.00 -13.24
N ASN A 428 -14.44 -5.16 -14.26
CA ASN A 428 -13.94 -5.43 -15.60
C ASN A 428 -12.41 -5.45 -15.65
N LEU A 429 -11.73 -4.51 -14.96
CA LEU A 429 -10.27 -4.55 -14.83
C LEU A 429 -9.80 -5.88 -14.22
N LEU A 430 -10.41 -6.33 -13.13
CA LEU A 430 -10.01 -7.58 -12.48
C LEU A 430 -10.10 -8.77 -13.44
N LYS A 431 -11.15 -8.82 -14.26
CA LYS A 431 -11.33 -9.83 -15.30
C LYS A 431 -10.29 -9.71 -16.42
N GLN A 432 -9.97 -8.49 -16.85
CA GLN A 432 -8.90 -8.24 -17.82
C GLN A 432 -7.55 -8.73 -17.29
N ILE A 433 -7.24 -8.48 -16.01
CA ILE A 433 -6.04 -8.99 -15.34
C ILE A 433 -6.02 -10.51 -15.35
N ALA A 434 -7.10 -11.18 -14.91
CA ALA A 434 -7.16 -12.64 -14.89
C ALA A 434 -7.02 -13.25 -16.29
N THR A 435 -7.65 -12.64 -17.29
CA THR A 435 -7.57 -13.09 -18.70
C THR A 435 -6.17 -12.91 -19.28
N ALA A 436 -5.52 -11.78 -19.00
CA ALA A 436 -4.14 -11.51 -19.41
C ALA A 436 -3.20 -12.59 -18.85
N ILE A 437 -3.35 -12.94 -17.57
CA ILE A 437 -2.51 -13.93 -16.91
C ILE A 437 -2.78 -15.34 -17.45
N GLU A 438 -4.06 -15.72 -17.63
CA GLU A 438 -4.40 -17.00 -18.25
C GLU A 438 -3.80 -17.15 -19.66
N SER A 439 -3.74 -16.05 -20.43
CA SER A 439 -3.09 -16.04 -21.74
C SER A 439 -1.58 -16.28 -21.66
N LEU A 440 -0.91 -15.73 -20.65
CA LEU A 440 0.52 -15.96 -20.42
C LEU A 440 0.80 -17.41 -20.04
N ILE A 441 -0.03 -18.02 -19.18
CA ILE A 441 0.07 -19.44 -18.81
C ILE A 441 -0.06 -20.31 -20.07
N LYS A 442 -1.05 -20.02 -20.91
CA LYS A 442 -1.26 -20.75 -22.17
C LYS A 442 -0.05 -20.62 -23.09
N ILE A 443 0.57 -19.44 -23.19
CA ILE A 443 1.78 -19.22 -23.99
C ILE A 443 2.97 -20.02 -23.42
N GLU A 444 3.19 -20.02 -22.11
CA GLU A 444 4.25 -20.83 -21.47
C GLU A 444 4.05 -22.33 -21.69
N GLN A 445 2.80 -22.80 -21.65
CA GLN A 445 2.44 -24.20 -21.93
C GLN A 445 2.54 -24.55 -23.43
N GLN A 446 2.18 -23.62 -24.32
CA GLN A 446 2.22 -23.77 -25.78
C GLN A 446 3.60 -23.53 -26.38
N GLN A 447 4.58 -22.98 -25.64
CA GLN A 447 5.98 -23.07 -26.04
C GLN A 447 6.50 -24.53 -26.09
N ASN A 448 5.68 -25.52 -25.66
CA ASN A 448 5.85 -26.94 -25.94
C ASN A 448 4.87 -27.54 -26.99
N GLU A 449 3.96 -26.77 -27.58
CA GLU A 449 3.18 -27.11 -28.79
C GLU A 449 2.26 -25.93 -29.19
N LEU A 450 2.44 -25.38 -30.40
CA LEU A 450 1.79 -24.17 -30.92
C LEU A 450 0.29 -24.36 -31.23
N GLU A 451 -0.57 -23.42 -30.82
CA GLU A 451 -1.49 -22.66 -31.71
C GLU A 451 -2.40 -21.68 -30.92
N PHE A 452 -2.53 -20.44 -31.43
CA PHE A 452 -3.31 -19.31 -30.90
C PHE A 452 -4.75 -19.28 -31.44
N THR A 453 -5.71 -18.79 -30.65
CA THR A 453 -7.01 -18.28 -31.16
C THR A 453 -7.52 -17.04 -30.42
N ASP A 454 -8.19 -16.19 -31.19
CA ASP A 454 -8.59 -14.78 -30.96
C ASP A 454 -9.53 -14.48 -29.77
N THR A 455 -9.40 -13.24 -29.28
CA THR A 455 -10.18 -12.58 -28.22
C THR A 455 -11.28 -11.68 -28.79
N ASN A 456 -12.50 -11.76 -28.24
CA ASN A 456 -13.54 -10.74 -28.37
C ASN A 456 -13.97 -10.24 -26.97
N ALA A 457 -14.11 -8.92 -26.85
CA ALA A 457 -14.47 -8.19 -25.65
C ALA A 457 -15.91 -8.50 -25.19
N LEU A 458 -16.14 -8.48 -23.88
CA LEU A 458 -17.44 -8.78 -23.28
C LEU A 458 -17.85 -7.71 -22.28
N ASP A 459 -19.07 -7.24 -22.51
CA ASP A 459 -19.84 -6.31 -21.72
C ASP A 459 -20.68 -7.09 -20.69
N TYR A 460 -20.61 -6.74 -19.40
CA TYR A 460 -21.43 -7.40 -18.39
C TYR A 460 -21.60 -6.59 -17.09
N ASN A 461 -22.86 -6.41 -16.66
CA ASN A 461 -23.30 -5.82 -15.39
C ASN A 461 -23.23 -6.86 -14.25
N PRO A 462 -22.77 -6.55 -13.03
CA PRO A 462 -22.69 -7.53 -11.95
C PRO A 462 -23.97 -7.54 -11.09
N PRO A 463 -24.73 -8.65 -11.03
CA PRO A 463 -25.41 -9.02 -9.80
C PRO A 463 -24.41 -9.72 -8.86
N LYS A 464 -24.80 -9.87 -7.58
CA LYS A 464 -24.03 -10.52 -6.49
C LYS A 464 -23.19 -11.72 -6.99
N ARG A 465 -21.93 -11.83 -6.53
CA ARG A 465 -20.99 -12.96 -6.76
C ARG A 465 -21.69 -14.29 -6.43
N ILE A 466 -22.29 -14.93 -7.43
CA ILE A 466 -23.11 -16.15 -7.31
C ILE A 466 -22.72 -17.13 -8.42
N ILE A 467 -22.68 -18.42 -8.10
CA ILE A 467 -22.61 -19.51 -9.09
C ILE A 467 -24.03 -19.80 -9.60
N PRO A 468 -24.27 -19.81 -10.93
CA PRO A 468 -25.55 -20.23 -11.50
C PRO A 468 -25.94 -21.64 -11.05
N LYS A 469 -27.06 -21.75 -10.34
CA LYS A 469 -27.49 -23.01 -9.72
C LYS A 469 -27.70 -24.10 -10.76
N ASP A 470 -28.32 -23.76 -11.89
CA ASP A 470 -28.69 -24.73 -12.90
C ASP A 470 -27.47 -25.30 -13.64
N ALA A 471 -26.42 -24.48 -13.84
CA ALA A 471 -25.14 -24.94 -14.35
C ALA A 471 -24.51 -26.02 -13.45
N PHE A 472 -24.49 -25.78 -12.13
CA PHE A 472 -23.95 -26.75 -11.17
C PHE A 472 -24.84 -28.00 -11.03
N VAL A 473 -26.16 -27.83 -10.98
CA VAL A 473 -27.09 -28.98 -10.89
C VAL A 473 -26.93 -29.88 -12.12
N LYS A 474 -26.75 -29.29 -13.30
CA LYS A 474 -26.46 -30.04 -14.53
C LYS A 474 -25.13 -30.81 -14.44
N PHE A 475 -24.08 -30.19 -13.90
CA PHE A 475 -22.81 -30.87 -13.60
C PHE A 475 -23.02 -32.06 -12.65
N ALA A 476 -23.71 -31.85 -11.53
CA ALA A 476 -23.98 -32.89 -10.55
C ALA A 476 -24.76 -34.08 -11.15
N MET A 477 -25.80 -33.80 -11.93
CA MET A 477 -26.58 -34.84 -12.63
C MET A 477 -25.72 -35.64 -13.62
N ASN A 478 -24.84 -34.98 -14.36
CA ASN A 478 -23.97 -35.62 -15.36
C ASN A 478 -22.96 -36.59 -14.73
N HIS A 479 -22.50 -36.31 -13.51
CA HIS A 479 -21.58 -37.18 -12.74
C HIS A 479 -22.29 -38.07 -11.72
N GLY A 480 -23.62 -38.15 -11.76
CA GLY A 480 -24.41 -39.00 -10.87
C GLY A 480 -24.31 -38.62 -9.38
N ILE A 481 -24.04 -37.34 -9.08
CA ILE A 481 -23.92 -36.82 -7.71
C ILE A 481 -25.34 -36.52 -7.17
N PRO A 482 -25.82 -37.26 -6.15
CA PRO A 482 -27.13 -37.03 -5.54
C PRO A 482 -27.24 -35.68 -4.84
N SER A 483 -28.47 -35.17 -4.67
CA SER A 483 -28.73 -33.86 -4.08
C SER A 483 -28.38 -33.71 -2.60
N ASP A 484 -28.20 -34.81 -1.88
CA ASP A 484 -27.68 -34.84 -0.51
C ASP A 484 -26.14 -34.80 -0.43
N LEU A 485 -25.44 -35.01 -1.56
CA LEU A 485 -23.98 -34.99 -1.65
C LEU A 485 -23.42 -33.66 -2.18
N TYR A 486 -24.26 -32.65 -2.44
CA TYR A 486 -23.78 -31.32 -2.79
C TYR A 486 -24.56 -30.21 -2.10
N LYS A 487 -23.95 -29.02 -2.06
CA LYS A 487 -24.61 -27.80 -1.59
C LYS A 487 -24.09 -26.58 -2.32
N ILE A 488 -25.02 -25.72 -2.74
CA ILE A 488 -24.72 -24.45 -3.39
C ILE A 488 -25.08 -23.33 -2.43
N LYS A 489 -24.15 -22.40 -2.19
CA LYS A 489 -24.38 -21.22 -1.35
C LYS A 489 -23.60 -20.03 -1.92
N ASN A 490 -24.31 -19.00 -2.36
CA ASN A 490 -23.73 -17.77 -2.90
C ASN A 490 -22.73 -18.08 -4.04
N HIS A 491 -21.44 -17.82 -3.81
CA HIS A 491 -20.33 -18.01 -4.76
C HIS A 491 -19.67 -19.39 -4.67
N ASP A 492 -20.16 -20.28 -3.80
CA ASP A 492 -19.59 -21.61 -3.57
C ASP A 492 -20.56 -22.72 -3.95
N ALA A 493 -20.02 -23.81 -4.51
CA ALA A 493 -20.68 -25.09 -4.61
C ALA A 493 -19.76 -26.21 -4.13
N SER A 494 -20.12 -26.87 -3.04
CA SER A 494 -19.38 -28.00 -2.48
C SER A 494 -20.04 -29.32 -2.87
N PHE A 495 -19.23 -30.35 -3.13
CA PHE A 495 -19.77 -31.68 -3.43
C PHE A 495 -18.84 -32.83 -3.04
N LEU A 496 -19.46 -34.00 -2.91
CA LEU A 496 -18.80 -35.26 -2.62
C LEU A 496 -19.03 -36.22 -3.79
N VAL A 497 -17.96 -36.92 -4.17
CA VAL A 497 -18.09 -38.12 -5.01
C VAL A 497 -18.29 -39.34 -4.12
N PRO A 498 -18.96 -40.41 -4.59
CA PRO A 498 -19.34 -41.55 -3.74
C PRO A 498 -18.19 -42.16 -2.93
N ILE A 499 -17.00 -42.31 -3.53
CA ILE A 499 -15.82 -42.89 -2.88
C ILE A 499 -15.40 -42.13 -1.60
N PHE A 500 -15.65 -40.81 -1.53
CA PHE A 500 -15.30 -40.02 -0.34
C PHE A 500 -16.08 -40.44 0.90
N ARG A 501 -17.33 -40.92 0.72
CA ARG A 501 -18.15 -41.46 1.81
C ARG A 501 -17.66 -42.82 2.26
N GLU A 502 -17.18 -43.65 1.35
CA GLU A 502 -16.67 -44.99 1.69
C GLU A 502 -15.44 -44.90 2.60
N LEU A 503 -14.55 -43.93 2.31
CA LEU A 503 -13.34 -43.67 3.08
C LEU A 503 -13.61 -43.21 4.53
N GLU A 504 -14.80 -42.70 4.84
CA GLU A 504 -15.19 -42.37 6.21
C GLU A 504 -15.22 -43.61 7.12
N ASN A 505 -15.45 -44.80 6.57
CA ASN A 505 -15.42 -46.04 7.35
C ASN A 505 -14.00 -46.36 7.86
N SER A 506 -12.98 -46.04 7.05
CA SER A 506 -11.57 -46.29 7.36
C SER A 506 -10.97 -45.16 8.19
N TYR A 507 -11.23 -43.91 7.80
CA TYR A 507 -10.56 -42.74 8.35
C TYR A 507 -11.45 -41.93 9.31
N GLY A 508 -12.72 -42.28 9.46
CA GLY A 508 -13.66 -41.58 10.33
C GLY A 508 -14.10 -40.23 9.77
N VAL A 509 -15.06 -39.62 10.47
CA VAL A 509 -15.59 -38.29 10.13
C VAL A 509 -14.67 -37.16 10.59
N THR A 510 -14.99 -35.94 10.17
CA THR A 510 -14.29 -34.72 10.55
C THR A 510 -14.32 -34.47 12.07
N ARG A 511 -13.23 -33.95 12.64
CA ARG A 511 -13.12 -33.61 14.08
C ARG A 511 -13.89 -32.34 14.47
N MET A 512 -14.37 -31.61 13.48
CA MET A 512 -15.15 -30.38 13.63
C MET A 512 -16.10 -30.29 12.45
N LYS A 513 -17.24 -29.62 12.65
CA LYS A 513 -18.19 -29.36 11.56
C LYS A 513 -17.47 -28.67 10.41
N TRP A 514 -17.37 -29.37 9.29
CA TRP A 514 -16.66 -28.89 8.11
C TRP A 514 -17.68 -28.57 7.04
N TRP A 515 -18.16 -27.32 7.09
CA TRP A 515 -19.34 -26.91 6.34
C TRP A 515 -20.47 -27.94 6.53
N TRP A 516 -21.15 -28.33 5.46
CA TRP A 516 -22.32 -29.21 5.52
C TRP A 516 -21.96 -30.67 5.21
N HIS A 517 -20.70 -30.93 4.86
CA HIS A 517 -20.19 -32.22 4.43
C HIS A 517 -19.09 -32.65 5.39
N ASP A 518 -19.46 -33.37 6.45
CA ASP A 518 -18.51 -33.94 7.41
C ASP A 518 -17.81 -35.18 6.82
N SER A 519 -17.04 -34.98 5.74
CA SER A 519 -16.42 -36.04 4.93
C SER A 519 -14.89 -36.00 4.88
N THR A 520 -14.27 -37.12 4.49
CA THR A 520 -12.81 -37.28 4.37
C THR A 520 -12.23 -36.34 3.33
N PHE A 521 -12.84 -36.26 2.15
CA PHE A 521 -12.46 -35.33 1.09
C PHE A 521 -13.67 -34.51 0.65
N THR A 522 -13.47 -33.29 0.18
CA THR A 522 -14.54 -32.44 -0.37
C THR A 522 -14.05 -31.63 -1.56
N TYR A 523 -14.84 -31.58 -2.61
CA TYR A 523 -14.63 -30.66 -3.73
C TYR A 523 -15.36 -29.34 -3.52
N TRP A 524 -14.78 -28.28 -4.06
CA TRP A 524 -15.31 -26.92 -4.03
C TRP A 524 -15.18 -26.27 -5.40
N TYR A 525 -16.29 -25.87 -5.98
CA TYR A 525 -16.28 -24.79 -6.97
C TYR A 525 -16.48 -23.45 -6.27
N GLU A 526 -15.61 -22.50 -6.59
CA GLU A 526 -15.68 -21.13 -6.10
C GLU A 526 -15.65 -20.16 -7.28
N ARG A 527 -16.61 -19.23 -7.33
CA ARG A 527 -16.51 -18.06 -8.21
C ARG A 527 -15.60 -17.06 -7.51
N LEU A 528 -14.43 -16.76 -8.06
CA LEU A 528 -13.44 -15.79 -7.54
C LEU A 528 -13.85 -14.32 -7.81
N LYS A 529 -13.31 -13.36 -7.05
CA LYS A 529 -13.62 -11.93 -7.27
C LYS A 529 -13.12 -11.41 -8.63
N ASP A 530 -12.03 -11.97 -9.12
CA ASP A 530 -11.46 -11.64 -10.44
C ASP A 530 -12.18 -12.31 -11.62
N GLY A 531 -13.29 -13.01 -11.36
CA GLY A 531 -14.14 -13.60 -12.39
C GLY A 531 -13.78 -15.04 -12.77
N ARG A 532 -12.73 -15.63 -12.18
CA ARG A 532 -12.40 -17.05 -12.39
C ARG A 532 -13.38 -18.00 -11.68
N LEU A 533 -13.58 -19.18 -12.25
CA LEU A 533 -14.12 -20.34 -11.57
C LEU A 533 -12.94 -21.20 -11.09
N LYS A 534 -12.87 -21.51 -9.80
CA LYS A 534 -11.82 -22.34 -9.19
C LYS A 534 -12.41 -23.67 -8.73
N LEU A 535 -11.73 -24.78 -9.03
CA LEU A 535 -12.00 -26.09 -8.47
C LEU A 535 -10.90 -26.45 -7.46
N THR A 536 -11.31 -26.76 -6.24
CA THR A 536 -10.40 -27.20 -5.17
C THR A 536 -10.82 -28.57 -4.66
N LEU A 537 -9.86 -29.47 -4.46
CA LEU A 537 -10.05 -30.70 -3.67
C LEU A 537 -9.30 -30.57 -2.35
N GLU A 538 -10.01 -30.79 -1.25
CA GLU A 538 -9.45 -30.70 0.10
C GLU A 538 -9.63 -32.02 0.86
N LEU A 539 -8.59 -32.42 1.59
CA LEU A 539 -8.61 -33.41 2.65
C LEU A 539 -9.06 -32.73 3.95
N GLY A 540 -10.11 -33.27 4.55
CA GLY A 540 -10.84 -32.63 5.63
C GLY A 540 -10.10 -32.50 6.95
N PRO A 541 -10.71 -31.78 7.91
CA PRO A 541 -10.21 -31.62 9.26
C PRO A 541 -10.43 -32.89 10.06
N LEU A 542 -9.75 -33.96 9.65
CA LEU A 542 -9.69 -35.20 10.41
C LEU A 542 -8.85 -35.01 11.67
N VAL A 543 -8.94 -36.00 12.54
CA VAL A 543 -7.99 -36.18 13.64
C VAL A 543 -6.57 -36.20 13.07
N PRO A 544 -5.60 -35.42 13.63
CA PRO A 544 -4.30 -35.20 13.00
C PRO A 544 -3.58 -36.46 12.55
N GLU A 545 -3.58 -37.50 13.37
CA GLU A 545 -2.92 -38.78 13.11
C GLU A 545 -3.46 -39.44 11.83
N LYS A 546 -4.78 -39.40 11.64
CA LYS A 546 -5.43 -39.99 10.45
C LYS A 546 -5.21 -39.16 9.20
N ARG A 547 -5.27 -37.82 9.32
CA ARG A 547 -4.98 -36.92 8.20
C ARG A 547 -3.54 -37.10 7.72
N LEU A 548 -2.59 -37.19 8.65
CA LEU A 548 -1.18 -37.39 8.32
C LEU A 548 -0.94 -38.77 7.72
N SER A 549 -1.61 -39.81 8.20
CA SER A 549 -1.55 -41.15 7.59
C SER A 549 -2.02 -41.16 6.13
N ILE A 550 -3.10 -40.44 5.80
CA ILE A 550 -3.55 -40.30 4.41
C ILE A 550 -2.52 -39.53 3.57
N ILE A 551 -1.95 -38.46 4.12
CA ILE A 551 -0.89 -37.70 3.44
C ILE A 551 0.31 -38.61 3.15
N GLU A 552 0.77 -39.39 4.12
CA GLU A 552 1.88 -40.34 3.95
C GLU A 552 1.58 -41.38 2.86
N GLN A 553 0.39 -41.99 2.86
CA GLN A 553 -0.02 -42.94 1.83
C GLN A 553 -0.05 -42.29 0.44
N LEU A 554 -0.61 -41.10 0.31
CA LEU A 554 -0.63 -40.37 -0.97
C LEU A 554 0.77 -39.94 -1.42
N GLU A 555 1.69 -39.62 -0.49
CA GLU A 555 3.09 -39.35 -0.81
C GLU A 555 3.82 -40.59 -1.33
N GLU A 556 3.59 -41.76 -0.74
CA GLU A 556 4.11 -43.04 -1.26
C GLU A 556 3.60 -43.33 -2.67
N MET A 557 2.40 -42.84 -3.01
CA MET A 557 1.80 -42.92 -4.34
C MET A 557 2.24 -41.77 -5.29
N GLY A 558 3.12 -40.87 -4.83
CA GLY A 558 3.73 -39.82 -5.66
C GLY A 558 3.03 -38.45 -5.64
N VAL A 559 2.08 -38.22 -4.73
CA VAL A 559 1.44 -36.91 -4.57
C VAL A 559 2.32 -35.99 -3.72
N GLY A 560 2.62 -34.79 -4.21
CA GLY A 560 3.44 -33.81 -3.48
C GLY A 560 2.62 -32.97 -2.49
N PHE A 561 3.16 -32.74 -1.28
CA PHE A 561 2.54 -31.87 -0.27
C PHE A 561 3.50 -30.81 0.25
N SER A 562 2.96 -29.61 0.52
CA SER A 562 3.72 -28.54 1.18
C SER A 562 4.07 -28.89 2.63
N VAL A 563 5.14 -28.31 3.17
CA VAL A 563 5.52 -28.48 4.59
C VAL A 563 4.39 -28.06 5.53
N LYS A 564 3.65 -27.00 5.20
CA LYS A 564 2.49 -26.52 6.00
C LYS A 564 1.39 -27.59 6.09
N SER A 565 1.14 -28.32 4.99
CA SER A 565 0.14 -29.38 4.94
C SER A 565 0.44 -30.53 5.91
N LYS A 566 1.70 -30.75 6.27
CA LYS A 566 2.14 -31.83 7.18
C LYS A 566 2.13 -31.43 8.66
N LEU A 567 1.81 -30.18 8.99
CA LEU A 567 1.73 -29.76 10.40
C LEU A 567 0.49 -30.37 11.06
N PRO A 568 0.59 -30.99 12.26
CA PRO A 568 -0.59 -31.51 12.98
C PRO A 568 -1.66 -30.44 13.27
N SER A 569 -1.23 -29.17 13.36
CA SER A 569 -2.09 -28.01 13.56
C SER A 569 -2.89 -27.59 12.32
N ALA A 570 -2.52 -28.04 11.12
CA ALA A 570 -3.23 -27.69 9.89
C ALA A 570 -4.68 -28.18 9.97
N ARG A 571 -5.61 -27.28 9.64
CA ARG A 571 -7.04 -27.55 9.75
C ARG A 571 -7.48 -28.54 8.68
N TYR A 572 -7.12 -28.30 7.43
CA TYR A 572 -7.41 -29.14 6.25
C TYR A 572 -6.18 -29.10 5.32
N THR A 573 -6.15 -29.96 4.31
CA THR A 573 -5.07 -29.99 3.31
C THR A 573 -5.64 -29.89 1.90
N ARG A 574 -5.28 -28.83 1.17
CA ARG A 574 -5.58 -28.74 -0.26
C ARG A 574 -4.67 -29.66 -1.05
N ILE A 575 -5.25 -30.51 -1.90
CA ILE A 575 -4.53 -31.51 -2.69
C ILE A 575 -4.68 -31.31 -4.20
N PHE A 576 -5.69 -30.55 -4.63
CA PHE A 576 -5.81 -30.08 -6.01
C PHE A 576 -6.43 -28.68 -6.02
N SER A 577 -6.01 -27.85 -6.98
CA SER A 577 -6.46 -26.48 -7.14
C SER A 577 -6.16 -26.00 -8.56
N GLU A 578 -7.20 -25.78 -9.35
CA GLU A 578 -7.07 -25.19 -10.70
C GLU A 578 -8.20 -24.18 -10.94
N SER A 579 -8.00 -23.23 -11.83
CA SER A 579 -9.00 -22.19 -12.11
C SER A 579 -9.01 -21.78 -13.58
N VAL A 580 -10.17 -21.31 -14.07
CA VAL A 580 -10.36 -20.84 -15.44
C VAL A 580 -11.21 -19.57 -15.44
N VAL A 581 -10.90 -18.62 -16.33
CA VAL A 581 -11.68 -17.38 -16.45
C VAL A 581 -13.05 -17.66 -17.09
N ILE A 582 -14.12 -17.17 -16.45
CA ILE A 582 -15.46 -17.17 -17.05
C ILE A 582 -15.74 -15.82 -17.70
N ARG A 583 -16.11 -15.88 -18.97
CA ARG A 583 -16.44 -14.76 -19.83
C ARG A 583 -17.81 -14.20 -19.51
N ASN A 584 -18.85 -15.02 -19.41
CA ASN A 584 -20.17 -14.59 -19.04
C ASN A 584 -20.75 -15.51 -17.95
N TRP A 585 -20.81 -14.99 -16.72
CA TRP A 585 -21.39 -15.74 -15.59
C TRP A 585 -22.91 -15.94 -15.69
N GLU A 586 -23.58 -15.22 -16.59
CA GLU A 586 -24.99 -15.43 -16.93
C GLU A 586 -25.17 -16.56 -17.96
N ASP A 587 -24.11 -16.93 -18.69
CA ASP A 587 -24.14 -18.08 -19.60
C ASP A 587 -23.92 -19.38 -18.82
N GLU A 588 -25.02 -19.99 -18.40
CA GLU A 588 -24.99 -21.26 -17.67
C GLU A 588 -24.29 -22.39 -18.42
N LYS A 589 -24.30 -22.36 -19.76
CA LYS A 589 -23.63 -23.37 -20.58
C LYS A 589 -22.12 -23.19 -20.49
N GLU A 590 -21.64 -21.96 -20.53
CA GLU A 590 -20.22 -21.64 -20.37
C GLU A 590 -19.73 -22.09 -18.98
N VAL A 591 -20.44 -21.72 -17.91
CA VAL A 591 -20.08 -22.10 -16.54
C VAL A 591 -20.07 -23.63 -16.38
N TYR A 592 -21.06 -24.33 -16.92
CA TYR A 592 -21.10 -25.80 -16.90
C TYR A 592 -19.91 -26.42 -17.65
N GLN A 593 -19.56 -25.89 -18.82
CA GLN A 593 -18.41 -26.37 -19.59
C GLN A 593 -17.09 -26.14 -18.85
N ALA A 594 -16.94 -25.01 -18.18
CA ALA A 594 -15.78 -24.72 -17.34
C ALA A 594 -15.68 -25.66 -16.13
N MET A 595 -16.81 -26.00 -15.48
CA MET A 595 -16.85 -27.03 -14.45
C MET A 595 -16.39 -28.38 -14.99
N GLU A 596 -16.92 -28.82 -16.13
CA GLU A 596 -16.48 -30.07 -16.78
C GLU A 596 -14.99 -30.07 -17.11
N TYR A 597 -14.47 -28.95 -17.62
CA TYR A 597 -13.06 -28.77 -17.94
C TYR A 597 -12.17 -28.94 -16.71
N LEU A 598 -12.45 -28.21 -15.63
CA LEU A 598 -11.68 -28.28 -14.38
C LEU A 598 -11.76 -29.65 -13.73
N TYR A 599 -12.95 -30.26 -13.70
CA TYR A 599 -13.10 -31.59 -13.11
C TYR A 599 -12.35 -32.66 -13.89
N LYS A 600 -12.35 -32.59 -15.23
CA LYS A 600 -11.65 -33.54 -16.11
C LYS A 600 -10.15 -33.26 -16.23
N ASP A 601 -9.61 -32.27 -15.52
CA ASP A 601 -8.18 -32.02 -15.49
C ASP A 601 -7.40 -33.31 -15.20
N SER A 602 -6.35 -33.55 -15.98
CA SER A 602 -5.59 -34.79 -15.92
C SER A 602 -4.96 -35.06 -14.55
N LYS A 603 -4.52 -34.02 -13.84
CA LYS A 603 -3.98 -34.14 -12.48
C LYS A 603 -5.09 -34.47 -11.50
N ASN A 604 -6.25 -33.81 -11.61
CA ASN A 604 -7.41 -34.11 -10.78
C ASN A 604 -7.88 -35.56 -10.94
N GLN A 605 -8.03 -36.02 -12.18
CA GLN A 605 -8.48 -37.38 -12.48
C GLN A 605 -7.46 -38.44 -12.05
N SER A 606 -6.16 -38.13 -12.14
CA SER A 606 -5.12 -39.01 -11.61
C SER A 606 -5.18 -39.09 -10.09
N LEU A 607 -5.39 -37.96 -9.42
CA LEU A 607 -5.52 -37.91 -7.96
C LEU A 607 -6.74 -38.67 -7.45
N LEU A 608 -7.89 -38.57 -8.12
CA LEU A 608 -9.08 -39.37 -7.79
C LEU A 608 -8.81 -40.88 -7.83
N LYS A 609 -8.10 -41.36 -8.86
CA LYS A 609 -7.72 -42.79 -8.96
C LYS A 609 -6.79 -43.23 -7.83
N LEU A 610 -5.89 -42.35 -7.38
CA LEU A 610 -5.02 -42.64 -6.23
C LEU A 610 -5.85 -42.70 -4.94
N ILE A 611 -6.81 -41.79 -4.77
CA ILE A 611 -7.71 -41.76 -3.61
C ILE A 611 -8.60 -43.02 -3.58
N GLU A 612 -9.02 -43.55 -4.72
CA GLU A 612 -9.76 -44.83 -4.81
C GLU A 612 -8.95 -46.04 -4.32
N CYS A 613 -7.63 -45.91 -4.18
CA CYS A 613 -6.76 -46.97 -3.66
C CYS A 613 -6.48 -46.87 -2.15
N LEU A 614 -6.94 -45.80 -1.48
CA LEU A 614 -6.82 -45.58 -0.02
C LEU A 614 -7.85 -46.40 0.77
#